data_AF-A0A7K0I4E2-F1
#
_entry.id   AF-A0A7K0I4E2-F1
#
_cell.length_a   1.000
_cell.length_b   1.000
_cell.length_c   1.000
_cell.angle_alpha   90.00
_cell.angle_beta   90.00
_cell.angle_gamma   90.00
#
_symmetry.space_group_name_H-M   'P 1'
#
loop_
_entity.id
_entity.type
_entity.pdbx_description
1 polymer ?
#
loop_
_entity_poly.entity_id
_entity_poly.type
_entity_poly.pdbx_seq_one_letter_code
_entity_poly.pdbx_strand_id
1 'polypeptide(L)'
;GYFYYKVKKTKASFDHNGKLTGEEIEYIIPATMDAKGNVVADNTAILPASDVTIELYKDDNMILSSKNVKNSEKVSVNEGELSEITFDLSKNNCNIVVTDWGTVIQHVTIG
;
A
#
# COMPACT_ATOMS: atom_id res chain seq x y z
N GLY A 1 5.32 -15.34 13.32
CA GLY A 1 5.38 -13.88 13.42
C GLY A 1 4.22 -13.29 12.67
N TYR A 2 3.68 -12.19 13.16
CA TYR A 2 2.57 -11.47 12.54
C TYR A 2 3.13 -10.43 11.56
N PHE A 3 2.58 -10.40 10.35
CA PHE A 3 2.92 -9.41 9.33
C PHE A 3 1.82 -8.36 9.25
N TYR A 4 2.20 -7.12 9.00
CA TYR A 4 1.24 -6.06 8.69
C TYR A 4 1.90 -4.96 7.86
N TYR A 5 1.09 -4.33 7.03
CA TYR A 5 1.46 -3.10 6.33
C TYR A 5 1.02 -1.89 7.14
N LYS A 6 1.85 -0.85 7.12
CA LYS A 6 1.46 0.50 7.51
C LYS A 6 1.36 1.38 6.27
N VAL A 7 0.21 2.01 6.07
CA VAL A 7 0.03 3.08 5.08
C VAL A 7 -0.01 4.41 5.82
N LYS A 8 0.98 5.27 5.56
CA LYS A 8 1.19 6.56 6.25
C LYS A 8 1.00 7.74 5.31
N LYS A 9 1.02 8.95 5.88
CA LYS A 9 0.82 10.24 5.19
C LYS A 9 -0.58 10.39 4.58
N THR A 10 -1.57 9.87 5.29
CA THR A 10 -2.99 10.06 4.97
C THR A 10 -3.59 11.00 6.02
N LYS A 11 -4.67 11.70 5.68
CA LYS A 11 -5.37 12.62 6.59
C LYS A 11 -6.60 11.95 7.20
N ALA A 12 -6.99 12.39 8.39
CA ALA A 12 -8.07 11.75 9.16
C ALA A 12 -9.50 12.07 8.67
N SER A 13 -9.69 13.11 7.85
CA SER A 13 -11.04 13.63 7.57
C SER A 13 -11.14 14.48 6.30
N PHE A 14 -12.36 14.87 5.93
CA PHE A 14 -12.67 15.86 4.90
C PHE A 14 -13.37 17.08 5.51
N ASP A 15 -13.14 18.26 4.92
CA ASP A 15 -13.96 19.44 5.19
C ASP A 15 -15.25 19.44 4.33
N HIS A 16 -16.09 20.46 4.54
CA HIS A 16 -17.37 20.59 3.81
C HIS A 16 -17.21 20.84 2.29
N ASN A 17 -15.99 21.08 1.80
CA ASN A 17 -15.67 21.22 0.37
C ASN A 17 -15.05 19.94 -0.21
N GLY A 18 -14.96 18.85 0.58
CA GLY A 18 -14.32 17.60 0.15
C GLY A 18 -12.79 17.66 0.16
N LYS A 19 -12.18 18.65 0.83
CA LYS A 19 -10.72 18.73 0.98
C LYS A 19 -10.25 17.94 2.19
N LEU A 20 -9.19 17.15 2.01
CA LEU A 20 -8.54 16.40 3.10
C LEU A 20 -8.05 17.35 4.21
N THR A 21 -8.41 17.04 5.45
CA THR A 21 -8.11 17.84 6.65
C THR A 21 -7.88 16.95 7.88
N GLY A 22 -7.47 17.56 8.99
CA GLY A 22 -7.16 16.89 10.24
C GLY A 22 -5.70 16.43 10.37
N GLU A 23 -5.46 15.66 11.43
CA GLU A 23 -4.15 15.09 11.73
C GLU A 23 -3.75 14.03 10.70
N GLU A 24 -2.45 13.77 10.60
CA GLU A 24 -1.95 12.62 9.85
C GLU A 24 -2.27 11.32 10.60
N ILE A 25 -2.73 10.31 9.86
CA ILE A 25 -3.05 9.00 10.40
C ILE A 25 -2.27 7.90 9.68
N GLU A 26 -2.21 6.74 10.34
CA GLU A 26 -1.63 5.51 9.80
C GLU A 26 -2.72 4.43 9.74
N TYR A 27 -2.85 3.75 8.60
CA TYR A 27 -3.63 2.53 8.49
C TYR A 27 -2.73 1.33 8.80
N ILE A 28 -3.17 0.47 9.71
CA ILE A 28 -2.51 -0.81 10.01
C ILE A 28 -3.33 -1.91 9.33
N ILE A 29 -2.77 -2.53 8.31
CA ILE A 29 -3.43 -3.54 7.48
C ILE A 29 -2.80 -4.89 7.80
N PRO A 30 -3.55 -5.84 8.39
CA PRO A 30 -3.07 -7.19 8.62
C PRO A 30 -2.61 -7.87 7.32
N ALA A 31 -1.52 -8.61 7.40
CA ALA A 31 -1.00 -9.38 6.27
C ALA A 31 -0.70 -10.82 6.68
N THR A 32 -0.84 -11.74 5.73
CA THR A 32 -0.58 -13.16 5.94
C THR A 32 0.36 -13.68 4.86
N MET A 33 1.06 -14.77 5.15
CA MET A 33 1.90 -15.43 4.15
C MET A 33 1.05 -16.45 3.40
N ASP A 34 1.03 -16.37 2.07
CA ASP A 34 0.35 -17.34 1.22
C ASP A 34 1.14 -18.65 1.09
N ALA A 35 0.55 -19.66 0.44
CA ALA A 35 1.18 -20.96 0.22
C ALA A 35 2.46 -20.92 -0.64
N LYS A 36 2.71 -19.83 -1.35
CA LYS A 36 3.89 -19.60 -2.21
C LYS A 36 4.99 -18.81 -1.48
N GLY A 37 4.74 -18.38 -0.25
CA GLY A 37 5.68 -17.59 0.57
C GLY A 37 5.58 -16.08 0.36
N ASN A 38 4.57 -15.58 -0.35
CA ASN A 38 4.34 -14.14 -0.51
C ASN A 38 3.59 -13.59 0.70
N VAL A 39 3.92 -12.37 1.12
CA VAL A 39 3.13 -11.65 2.13
C VAL A 39 2.03 -10.89 1.40
N VAL A 40 0.77 -11.18 1.74
CA VAL A 40 -0.43 -10.64 1.09
C VAL A 40 -1.37 -10.04 2.13
N ALA A 41 -2.12 -9.01 1.72
CA ALA A 41 -3.13 -8.35 2.55
C ALA A 41 -4.43 -8.19 1.75
N ASP A 42 -5.56 -8.15 2.45
CA ASP A 42 -6.86 -7.92 1.83
C ASP A 42 -6.99 -6.46 1.35
N ASN A 43 -7.83 -6.25 0.32
CA ASN A 43 -8.18 -4.93 -0.15
C ASN A 43 -8.74 -4.09 1.01
N THR A 44 -8.08 -2.97 1.29
CA THR A 44 -8.46 -2.07 2.38
C THR A 44 -8.74 -0.69 1.82
N ALA A 45 -9.91 -0.12 2.16
CA ALA A 45 -10.24 1.25 1.80
C ALA A 45 -9.45 2.22 2.69
N ILE A 46 -8.85 3.23 2.06
CA ILE A 46 -8.16 4.32 2.72
C ILE A 46 -8.71 5.65 2.23
N LEU A 47 -8.54 6.70 3.03
CA LEU A 47 -8.78 8.06 2.55
C LEU A 47 -7.76 8.42 1.44
N PRO A 48 -8.19 9.17 0.40
CA PRO A 48 -7.31 9.61 -0.68
C PRO A 48 -6.05 10.28 -0.14
N ALA A 49 -4.94 10.11 -0.85
CA ALA A 49 -3.66 10.70 -0.47
C ALA A 49 -2.73 10.80 -1.68
N SER A 50 -1.94 11.88 -1.72
CA SER A 50 -1.10 12.21 -2.88
C SER A 50 0.33 11.67 -2.81
N ASP A 51 0.78 11.21 -1.64
CA ASP A 51 2.15 10.75 -1.40
C ASP A 51 2.17 9.79 -0.20
N VAL A 52 1.57 8.60 -0.34
CA VAL A 52 1.56 7.62 0.76
C VAL A 52 2.92 6.94 0.93
N THR A 53 3.26 6.61 2.17
CA THR A 53 4.39 5.73 2.49
C THR A 53 3.87 4.39 2.94
N ILE A 54 4.42 3.31 2.39
CA ILE A 54 4.01 1.94 2.70
C ILE A 54 5.18 1.22 3.31
N GLU A 55 4.98 0.67 4.49
CA GLU A 55 6.00 -0.07 5.24
C GLU A 55 5.46 -1.44 5.60
N LEU A 56 6.30 -2.47 5.48
CA LEU A 56 5.99 -3.83 5.90
C LEU A 56 6.73 -4.10 7.22
N TYR A 57 5.99 -4.66 8.18
CA TYR A 57 6.49 -5.05 9.49
C TYR A 57 6.30 -6.54 9.71
N LYS A 58 7.20 -7.11 10.53
CA LYS A 58 7.08 -8.45 11.10
C LYS A 58 7.40 -8.36 12.58
N ASP A 59 6.45 -8.75 13.44
CA ASP A 59 6.64 -8.75 14.90
C ASP A 59 7.21 -7.40 15.40
N ASP A 60 6.55 -6.30 15.01
CA ASP A 60 6.92 -4.90 15.28
C ASP A 60 8.26 -4.40 14.71
N ASN A 61 8.99 -5.25 13.98
CA ASN A 61 10.22 -4.85 13.29
C ASN A 61 9.91 -4.48 11.84
N MET A 62 10.30 -3.28 11.42
CA MET A 62 10.18 -2.86 10.02
C MET A 62 11.15 -3.68 9.16
N ILE A 63 10.62 -4.35 8.13
CA ILE A 63 11.42 -5.15 7.19
C ILE A 63 11.49 -4.53 5.80
N LEU A 64 10.54 -3.66 5.43
CA LEU A 64 10.58 -2.90 4.19
C LEU A 64 9.90 -1.53 4.34
N SER A 65 10.39 -0.54 3.61
CA SER A 65 9.77 0.78 3.44
C SER A 65 9.81 1.19 1.97
N SER A 66 8.67 1.69 1.46
CA SER A 66 8.56 2.21 0.10
C SER A 66 9.48 3.39 -0.17
N LYS A 67 10.02 4.06 0.85
CA LYS A 67 11.02 5.13 0.68
C LYS A 67 12.41 4.62 0.29
N ASN A 68 12.71 3.35 0.56
CA ASN A 68 14.06 2.80 0.46
C ASN A 68 14.24 1.83 -0.73
N VAL A 69 13.19 1.65 -1.53
CA VAL A 69 13.14 0.75 -2.68
C VAL A 69 13.28 1.55 -3.98
N LYS A 70 13.91 0.95 -5.00
CA LYS A 70 14.07 1.59 -6.32
C LYS A 70 12.71 1.70 -7.01
N ASN A 71 12.48 2.80 -7.75
CA ASN A 71 11.22 3.15 -8.43
C ASN A 71 10.04 3.47 -7.51
N SER A 72 10.30 4.01 -6.31
CA SER A 72 9.25 4.62 -5.50
C SER A 72 8.82 5.96 -6.10
N GLU A 73 8.09 5.93 -7.21
CA GLU A 73 7.29 7.09 -7.61
C GLU A 73 6.35 7.48 -6.48
N LYS A 74 5.91 8.74 -6.45
CA LYS A 74 4.90 9.18 -5.48
C LYS A 74 3.67 8.29 -5.65
N VAL A 75 3.29 7.61 -4.58
CA VAL A 75 2.09 6.78 -4.57
C VAL A 75 0.91 7.69 -4.28
N SER A 76 0.16 8.03 -5.33
CA SER A 76 -1.12 8.72 -5.22
C SER A 76 -2.26 7.72 -5.32
N VAL A 77 -3.26 7.86 -4.44
CA VAL A 77 -4.51 7.09 -4.48
C VAL A 77 -5.65 8.10 -4.49
N ASN A 78 -6.39 8.17 -5.58
CA ASN A 78 -7.56 9.06 -5.71
C ASN A 78 -8.86 8.33 -5.38
N GLU A 79 -9.95 9.08 -5.27
CA GLU A 79 -11.28 8.51 -5.09
C GLU A 79 -11.65 7.61 -6.27
N GLY A 80 -12.16 6.42 -5.98
CA GLY A 80 -12.56 5.45 -7.00
C GLY A 80 -11.40 4.68 -7.64
N GLU A 81 -10.16 4.84 -7.18
CA GLU A 81 -9.00 4.09 -7.67
C GLU A 81 -8.61 2.95 -6.73
N LEU A 82 -8.14 1.85 -7.33
CA LEU A 82 -7.42 0.77 -6.68
C LEU A 82 -5.93 0.89 -7.03
N SER A 83 -5.08 0.99 -6.02
CA SER A 83 -3.62 0.87 -6.19
C SER A 83 -3.15 -0.48 -5.68
N GLU A 84 -2.64 -1.32 -6.58
CA GLU A 84 -1.97 -2.56 -6.22
C GLU A 84 -0.46 -2.33 -6.19
N ILE A 85 0.16 -2.74 -5.09
CA ILE A 85 1.55 -2.40 -4.80
C ILE A 85 2.30 -3.68 -4.46
N THR A 86 3.25 -4.02 -5.32
CA THR A 86 4.04 -5.24 -5.22
C THR A 86 5.50 -4.89 -4.92
N PHE A 87 6.03 -5.45 -3.83
CA PHE A 87 7.43 -5.32 -3.47
C PHE A 87 8.19 -6.61 -3.82
N ASP A 88 9.18 -6.54 -4.71
CA ASP A 88 10.12 -7.64 -4.91
C ASP A 88 11.36 -7.40 -4.03
N LEU A 89 11.39 -8.07 -2.88
CA LEU A 89 12.49 -8.00 -1.92
C LEU A 89 13.82 -8.47 -2.52
N SER A 90 13.79 -9.44 -3.45
CA SER A 90 15.02 -9.99 -4.05
C SER A 90 15.71 -8.97 -4.96
N LYS A 91 14.92 -8.06 -5.55
CA LYS A 91 15.41 -7.02 -6.48
C LYS A 91 15.47 -5.63 -5.84
N ASN A 92 15.00 -5.49 -4.60
CA ASN A 92 14.87 -4.22 -3.90
C ASN A 92 14.11 -3.17 -4.73
N ASN A 93 12.99 -3.57 -5.33
CA ASN A 93 12.16 -2.71 -6.18
C ASN A 93 10.70 -2.65 -5.69
N CYS A 94 9.99 -1.65 -6.17
CA CYS A 94 8.55 -1.50 -6.00
C CYS A 94 7.89 -1.41 -7.38
N ASN A 95 6.77 -2.09 -7.55
CA ASN A 95 5.88 -1.91 -8.68
C ASN A 95 4.51 -1.44 -8.17
N ILE A 96 3.94 -0.44 -8.84
CA ILE A 96 2.64 0.15 -8.51
C ILE A 96 1.78 0.09 -9.76
N VAL A 97 0.60 -0.49 -9.63
CA VAL A 97 -0.43 -0.51 -10.66
C VAL A 97 -1.64 0.25 -10.13
N VAL A 98 -2.11 1.26 -10.85
CA VAL A 98 -3.32 2.02 -10.52
C VAL A 98 -4.40 1.71 -11.55
N THR A 99 -5.61 1.41 -11.08
CA THR A 99 -6.77 1.07 -11.90
C THR A 99 -8.07 1.53 -11.23
N ASP A 100 -9.20 1.44 -11.92
CA ASP A 100 -10.50 1.75 -11.33
C ASP A 100 -10.86 0.72 -10.24
N TRP A 101 -11.48 1.18 -9.16
CA TRP A 101 -11.92 0.34 -8.06
C TRP A 101 -12.89 -0.75 -8.54
N GLY A 102 -12.62 -2.00 -8.17
CA GLY A 102 -13.38 -3.17 -8.63
C GLY A 102 -12.85 -3.81 -9.91
N THR A 103 -11.83 -3.25 -10.54
CA THR A 103 -11.11 -3.91 -11.64
C THR A 103 -10.34 -5.12 -11.12
N VAL A 104 -10.47 -6.26 -11.82
CA VAL A 104 -9.71 -7.47 -11.51
C VAL A 104 -8.31 -7.36 -12.13
N ILE A 105 -7.29 -7.33 -11.29
CA ILE A 105 -5.88 -7.37 -11.72
C ILE A 105 -5.42 -8.84 -11.79
N GLN A 106 -4.78 -9.22 -12.90
CA GLN A 106 -4.20 -10.55 -13.09
C GLN A 106 -2.71 -10.44 -13.45
N HIS A 107 -1.86 -11.08 -12.66
CA HIS A 107 -0.44 -11.24 -12.96
C HIS A 107 -0.22 -12.55 -13.70
N VAL A 108 0.23 -12.47 -14.95
CA VAL A 108 0.58 -13.64 -15.77
C VAL A 108 2.11 -13.81 -15.77
N THR A 109 2.59 -14.94 -15.28
CA THR A 109 4.00 -15.34 -15.40
C THR A 109 4.13 -16.35 -16.54
N ILE A 110 4.83 -15.99 -17.61
CA ILE A 110 5.16 -16.92 -18.69
C ILE A 110 6.46 -17.63 -18.29
N GLY A 111 6.41 -18.97 -18.22
CA GLY A 111 7.55 -19.84 -17.91
C GLY A 111 8.41 -20.18 -19.12
#